data_AF-A0A3N9V1C4-F1
#
_entry.id   AF-A0A3N9V1C4-F1
#
_cell.length_a   1.000
_cell.length_b   1.000
_cell.length_c   1.000
_cell.angle_alpha   90.00
_cell.angle_beta   90.00
_cell.angle_gamma   90.00
#
_symmetry.space_group_name_H-M   'P 1'
#
loop_
_entity.id
_entity.type
_entity.pdbx_description
1 polymer ?
#
loop_
_entity_poly.entity_id
_entity_poly.type
_entity_poly.pdbx_seq_one_letter_code
_entity_poly.pdbx_strand_id
1 'polypeptide(L)'
;PFRYPDQLALELAPFLECEPPGLLFAGWLNEFRLAIPAGITTTDLLVLLNTRVHRAISYLIRLEAGVQSCEETLGKGSGSCRDSAWLLVQLLRQLGIAARFVSGYLIQLAADEKPLDGPAGPETDFTDLHAWCEAYIPGAGWVGIDATSGLLAGEGHIPLAVSALPTSAAPVIGMTSFCEARLDVTMTVTRIHEDPRVTRPYTDAQWQAVEALGHQVDRELAEGDVRLTQGGEPTFVSIDDMDGAEWNTDALGEQKWELANQLLERLLDCFAPGGVPHFGQGKWYPGEPLPRWALNVFWREDGVPVWKNSDLVAHEVTKVIDAGRFGRELARRLGLHPDYLLPGYEDPWRALDEESRLPVNVDPLTADLDDPGKRLTLARQLRAGLASVVGYVLPLKAIPTGRWKSSRWPLQHERLYLLPGDSPMGLRLPLASLPWVAPEDFELEWPEDPFAARPPLTVEPELLTEIDDEDIEEAPHPREVIHTALSLEVRDGLLHLFLPPLTRLEYWLQLVAAIEATAAELGQPVRLEGYAPPRDPRLHALSVTPDPGVIEVNIHPSASWNALEQRTRILYEQARLSRLGTEKFMLDGRHTGTG
;
A
#
# COMPACT_ATOMS: atom_id res chain seq x y z
N PRO A 1 -34.71 -15.41 0.36
CA PRO A 1 -34.84 -15.31 -1.12
C PRO A 1 -36.02 -14.41 -1.52
N PHE A 2 -35.90 -13.74 -2.67
CA PHE A 2 -36.98 -12.98 -3.32
C PHE A 2 -38.08 -13.93 -3.83
N ARG A 3 -39.24 -13.38 -4.21
CA ARG A 3 -40.33 -14.13 -4.86
C ARG A 3 -40.37 -13.77 -6.35
N TYR A 4 -40.40 -14.78 -7.21
CA TYR A 4 -40.61 -14.58 -8.65
C TYR A 4 -42.02 -14.02 -8.92
N PRO A 5 -42.17 -13.04 -9.85
CA PRO A 5 -43.47 -12.68 -10.40
C PRO A 5 -44.19 -13.91 -10.96
N ASP A 6 -45.51 -13.99 -10.82
CA ASP A 6 -46.26 -15.23 -11.11
C ASP A 6 -46.08 -15.72 -12.56
N GLN A 7 -46.01 -14.81 -13.54
CA GLN A 7 -45.73 -15.18 -14.94
C GLN A 7 -44.35 -15.81 -15.10
N LEU A 8 -43.32 -15.19 -14.51
CA LEU A 8 -41.96 -15.69 -14.58
C LEU A 8 -41.81 -17.02 -13.82
N ALA A 9 -42.52 -17.18 -12.70
CA ALA A 9 -42.57 -18.44 -11.96
C ALA A 9 -43.15 -19.60 -12.81
N LEU A 10 -44.17 -19.31 -13.63
CA LEU A 10 -44.73 -20.28 -14.58
C LEU A 10 -43.71 -20.70 -15.65
N GLU A 11 -42.99 -19.72 -16.22
CA GLU A 11 -41.94 -19.97 -17.23
C GLU A 11 -40.75 -20.74 -16.65
N LEU A 12 -40.43 -20.52 -15.37
CA LEU A 12 -39.35 -21.17 -14.65
C LEU A 12 -39.75 -22.48 -13.95
N ALA A 13 -41.01 -22.91 -14.06
CA ALA A 13 -41.54 -24.03 -13.29
C ALA A 13 -40.69 -25.33 -13.36
N PRO A 14 -40.20 -25.77 -14.53
CA PRO A 14 -39.34 -26.96 -14.61
C PRO A 14 -38.01 -26.81 -13.83
N PHE A 15 -37.52 -25.58 -13.70
CA PHE A 15 -36.26 -25.24 -13.02
C PHE A 15 -36.44 -24.98 -11.53
N LEU A 16 -37.67 -25.09 -11.01
CA LEU A 16 -38.01 -25.02 -9.59
C LEU A 16 -38.37 -26.40 -9.01
N GLU A 17 -38.43 -27.43 -9.84
CA GLU A 17 -38.81 -28.78 -9.43
C GLU A 17 -37.75 -29.41 -8.51
N CYS A 18 -38.15 -29.69 -7.27
CA CYS A 18 -37.29 -30.26 -6.24
C CYS A 18 -37.46 -31.78 -6.17
N GLU A 19 -36.34 -32.51 -6.07
CA GLU A 19 -36.41 -33.92 -5.68
C GLU A 19 -36.71 -34.03 -4.18
N PRO A 20 -37.42 -35.09 -3.74
CA PRO A 20 -37.61 -35.36 -2.33
C PRO A 20 -36.26 -35.47 -1.60
N PRO A 21 -36.02 -34.67 -0.54
CA PRO A 21 -34.74 -34.65 0.13
C PRO A 21 -34.53 -35.92 0.97
N GLY A 22 -33.36 -36.54 0.85
CA GLY A 22 -32.88 -37.59 1.75
C GLY A 22 -32.44 -37.04 3.11
N LEU A 23 -31.98 -37.90 4.02
CA LEU A 23 -31.61 -37.51 5.39
C LEU A 23 -30.38 -36.62 5.40
N LEU A 24 -29.33 -36.99 4.67
CA LEU A 24 -28.09 -36.22 4.60
C LEU A 24 -28.32 -34.88 3.90
N PHE A 25 -29.05 -34.90 2.78
CA PHE A 25 -29.36 -33.67 2.05
C PHE A 25 -30.22 -32.70 2.86
N ALA A 26 -31.26 -33.18 3.56
CA ALA A 26 -32.08 -32.35 4.44
C ALA A 26 -31.26 -31.77 5.61
N GLY A 27 -30.37 -32.58 6.21
CA GLY A 27 -29.46 -32.13 7.26
C GLY A 27 -28.54 -31.02 6.79
N TRP A 28 -27.86 -31.23 5.66
CA TRP A 28 -26.94 -30.25 5.08
C TRP A 28 -27.65 -28.93 4.72
N LEU A 29 -28.84 -29.00 4.10
CA LEU A 29 -29.63 -27.83 3.76
C LEU A 29 -30.05 -27.03 5.00
N ASN A 30 -30.44 -27.71 6.09
CA ASN A 30 -30.79 -27.05 7.34
C ASN A 30 -29.58 -26.36 7.98
N GLU A 31 -28.42 -27.02 8.02
CA GLU A 31 -27.18 -26.40 8.49
C GLU A 31 -26.80 -25.17 7.66
N PHE A 32 -26.93 -25.26 6.33
CA PHE A 32 -26.68 -24.13 5.45
C PHE A 32 -27.62 -22.97 5.76
N ARG A 33 -28.94 -23.22 5.88
CA ARG A 33 -29.94 -22.19 6.22
C ARG A 33 -29.64 -21.48 7.53
N LEU A 34 -29.14 -22.21 8.54
CA LEU A 34 -28.73 -21.63 9.83
C LEU A 34 -27.45 -20.80 9.74
N ALA A 35 -26.58 -21.10 8.77
CA ALA A 35 -25.31 -20.40 8.58
C ALA A 35 -25.44 -19.12 7.72
N ILE A 36 -26.61 -18.82 7.15
CA ILE A 36 -26.83 -17.63 6.33
C ILE A 36 -26.81 -16.37 7.23
N PRO A 37 -25.89 -15.41 7.00
CA PRO A 37 -25.87 -14.14 7.73
C PRO A 37 -27.12 -13.30 7.48
N ALA A 38 -27.57 -12.57 8.50
CA ALA A 38 -28.67 -11.62 8.35
C ALA A 38 -28.25 -10.47 7.41
N GLY A 39 -29.10 -10.14 6.44
CA GLY A 39 -28.84 -9.06 5.49
C GLY A 39 -27.89 -9.40 4.33
N ILE A 40 -27.52 -10.68 4.15
CA ILE A 40 -26.67 -11.11 3.03
C ILE A 40 -27.27 -10.70 1.67
N THR A 41 -26.42 -10.27 0.74
CA THR A 41 -26.84 -9.99 -0.64
C THR A 41 -27.13 -11.29 -1.40
N THR A 42 -27.86 -11.21 -2.53
CA THR A 42 -28.12 -12.41 -3.34
C THR A 42 -26.83 -12.99 -3.91
N THR A 43 -25.91 -12.13 -4.38
CA THR A 43 -24.61 -12.55 -4.92
C THR A 43 -23.78 -13.27 -3.85
N ASP A 44 -23.66 -12.69 -2.66
CA ASP A 44 -22.89 -13.29 -1.57
C ASP A 44 -23.50 -14.62 -1.11
N LEU A 45 -24.83 -14.76 -1.16
CA LEU A 45 -25.50 -16.03 -0.86
C LEU A 45 -25.12 -17.12 -1.86
N LEU A 46 -25.09 -16.80 -3.16
CA LEU A 46 -24.69 -17.75 -4.22
C LEU A 46 -23.22 -18.17 -4.04
N VAL A 47 -22.33 -17.20 -3.78
CA VAL A 47 -20.90 -17.45 -3.53
C VAL A 47 -20.73 -18.32 -2.29
N LEU A 48 -21.38 -17.98 -1.18
CA LEU A 48 -21.32 -18.74 0.08
C LEU A 48 -21.78 -20.19 -0.10
N LEU A 49 -22.90 -20.40 -0.80
CA LEU A 49 -23.40 -21.74 -1.10
C LEU A 49 -22.38 -22.53 -1.95
N ASN A 50 -21.88 -21.90 -3.01
CA ASN A 50 -20.93 -22.51 -3.92
C ASN A 50 -19.64 -22.95 -3.22
N THR A 51 -19.04 -22.04 -2.45
CA THR A 51 -17.83 -22.31 -1.67
C THR A 51 -18.06 -23.43 -0.66
N ARG A 52 -19.23 -23.51 -0.03
CA ARG A 52 -19.55 -24.57 0.93
C ARG A 52 -19.68 -25.94 0.26
N VAL A 53 -20.31 -26.01 -0.92
CA VAL A 53 -20.38 -27.26 -1.70
C VAL A 53 -18.99 -27.69 -2.17
N HIS A 54 -18.21 -26.75 -2.72
CA HIS A 54 -16.83 -27.00 -3.15
C HIS A 54 -15.95 -27.58 -2.03
N ARG A 55 -16.06 -27.03 -0.81
CA ARG A 55 -15.33 -27.53 0.36
C ARG A 55 -15.84 -28.88 0.88
N ALA A 56 -17.11 -29.21 0.62
CA ALA A 56 -17.72 -30.44 1.11
C ALA A 56 -17.49 -31.65 0.19
N ILE A 57 -17.30 -31.41 -1.12
CA ILE A 57 -17.24 -32.47 -2.13
C ILE A 57 -15.86 -32.50 -2.79
N SER A 58 -15.11 -33.57 -2.54
CA SER A 58 -13.83 -33.81 -3.20
C SER A 58 -14.03 -34.18 -4.67
N TYR A 59 -13.33 -33.51 -5.58
CA TYR A 59 -13.41 -33.79 -7.02
C TYR A 59 -12.71 -35.10 -7.39
N LEU A 60 -13.35 -35.92 -8.24
CA LEU A 60 -12.72 -37.07 -8.88
C LEU A 60 -13.25 -37.30 -10.30
N ILE A 61 -12.39 -37.85 -11.15
CA ILE A 61 -12.74 -38.24 -12.52
C ILE A 61 -13.54 -39.53 -12.48
N ARG A 62 -14.74 -39.51 -13.08
CA ARG A 62 -15.65 -40.66 -13.11
C ARG A 62 -15.94 -41.09 -14.54
N LEU A 63 -15.68 -42.36 -14.83
CA LEU A 63 -16.00 -42.98 -16.12
C LEU A 63 -17.39 -43.63 -16.13
N GLU A 64 -18.03 -43.83 -14.97
CA GLU A 64 -19.37 -44.42 -14.93
C GLU A 64 -20.40 -43.48 -15.58
N ALA A 65 -21.44 -44.04 -16.19
CA ALA A 65 -22.53 -43.26 -16.74
C ALA A 65 -23.46 -42.70 -15.64
N GLY A 66 -24.13 -41.58 -15.94
CA GLY A 66 -25.14 -40.97 -15.07
C GLY A 66 -24.59 -40.04 -13.99
N VAL A 67 -25.51 -39.33 -13.33
CA VAL A 67 -25.21 -38.37 -12.25
C VAL A 67 -25.60 -39.00 -10.92
N GLN A 68 -24.77 -38.83 -9.89
CA GLN A 68 -25.11 -39.27 -8.54
C GLN A 68 -26.33 -38.52 -8.00
N SER A 69 -27.10 -39.19 -7.15
CA SER A 69 -28.14 -38.50 -6.38
C SER A 69 -27.50 -37.57 -5.35
N CYS A 70 -28.21 -36.52 -4.92
CA CYS A 70 -27.70 -35.59 -3.90
C CYS A 70 -27.33 -36.31 -2.59
N GLU A 71 -28.09 -37.32 -2.19
CA GLU A 71 -27.82 -38.14 -0.99
C GLU A 71 -26.53 -38.95 -1.16
N GLU A 72 -26.29 -39.49 -2.36
CA GLU A 72 -25.08 -40.25 -2.67
C GLU A 72 -23.85 -39.35 -2.70
N THR A 73 -23.93 -38.17 -3.33
CA THR A 73 -22.82 -37.20 -3.40
C THR A 73 -22.42 -36.72 -2.01
N LEU A 74 -23.39 -36.37 -1.17
CA LEU A 74 -23.12 -35.97 0.23
C LEU A 74 -22.62 -37.15 1.07
N GLY A 75 -23.18 -38.35 0.89
CA GLY A 75 -22.76 -39.54 1.62
C GLY A 75 -21.34 -40.00 1.29
N LYS A 76 -20.91 -39.82 0.04
CA LYS A 76 -19.54 -40.09 -0.40
C LYS A 76 -18.57 -38.94 -0.11
N GLY A 77 -19.07 -37.72 0.08
CA GLY A 77 -18.26 -36.51 0.18
C GLY A 77 -17.39 -36.26 -1.06
N SER A 78 -17.76 -36.84 -2.21
CA SER A 78 -16.91 -36.85 -3.40
C SER A 78 -17.71 -37.16 -4.67
N GLY A 79 -17.32 -36.59 -5.81
CA GLY A 79 -18.03 -36.71 -7.08
C GLY A 79 -17.30 -36.05 -8.25
N SER A 80 -17.83 -36.22 -9.47
CA SER A 80 -17.36 -35.48 -10.64
C SER A 80 -18.15 -34.16 -10.82
N CYS A 81 -17.75 -33.33 -11.80
CA CYS A 81 -18.35 -32.00 -12.03
C CYS A 81 -19.88 -32.04 -12.16
N ARG A 82 -20.41 -33.06 -12.85
CA ARG A 82 -21.86 -33.29 -13.00
C ARG A 82 -22.58 -33.56 -11.67
N ASP A 83 -21.91 -34.23 -10.72
CA ASP A 83 -22.51 -34.59 -9.43
C ASP A 83 -22.61 -33.33 -8.56
N SER A 84 -21.53 -32.55 -8.48
CA SER A 84 -21.50 -31.28 -7.77
C SER A 84 -22.45 -30.24 -8.37
N ALA A 85 -22.53 -30.17 -9.70
CA ALA A 85 -23.46 -29.29 -10.41
C ALA A 85 -24.92 -29.65 -10.08
N TRP A 86 -25.28 -30.94 -10.10
CA TRP A 86 -26.64 -31.36 -9.76
C TRP A 86 -26.99 -31.13 -8.30
N LEU A 87 -26.06 -31.38 -7.38
CA LEU A 87 -26.22 -31.04 -5.97
C LEU A 87 -26.52 -29.55 -5.79
N LEU A 88 -25.78 -28.67 -6.49
CA LEU A 88 -25.99 -27.22 -6.40
C LEU A 88 -27.35 -26.80 -6.97
N VAL A 89 -27.76 -27.37 -8.12
CA VAL A 89 -29.10 -27.13 -8.70
C VAL A 89 -30.19 -27.44 -7.67
N GLN A 90 -30.12 -28.62 -7.03
CA GLN A 90 -31.16 -29.05 -6.10
C GLN A 90 -31.14 -28.23 -4.80
N LEU A 91 -29.98 -27.83 -4.30
CA LEU A 91 -29.87 -26.92 -3.15
C LEU A 91 -30.52 -25.57 -3.44
N LEU A 92 -30.24 -24.97 -4.60
CA LEU A 92 -30.83 -23.69 -5.01
C LEU A 92 -32.35 -23.79 -5.17
N ARG A 93 -32.86 -24.85 -5.79
CA ARG A 93 -34.30 -25.09 -5.93
C ARG A 93 -35.01 -25.19 -4.59
N GLN A 94 -34.39 -25.85 -3.60
CA GLN A 94 -34.89 -25.94 -2.22
C GLN A 94 -34.84 -24.62 -1.46
N LEU A 95 -34.03 -23.66 -1.92
CA LEU A 95 -34.03 -22.27 -1.45
C LEU A 95 -35.03 -21.40 -2.23
N GLY A 96 -35.79 -21.98 -3.16
CA GLY A 96 -36.76 -21.27 -4.00
C GLY A 96 -36.13 -20.48 -5.15
N ILE A 97 -34.89 -20.79 -5.52
CA ILE A 97 -34.18 -20.17 -6.65
C ILE A 97 -34.24 -21.14 -7.83
N ALA A 98 -34.75 -20.68 -8.97
CA ALA A 98 -34.79 -21.49 -10.17
C ALA A 98 -33.37 -21.78 -10.65
N ALA A 99 -33.04 -23.05 -10.83
CA ALA A 99 -31.70 -23.50 -11.19
C ALA A 99 -31.74 -24.58 -12.29
N ARG A 100 -30.74 -24.55 -13.17
CA ARG A 100 -30.63 -25.47 -14.32
C ARG A 100 -29.26 -26.11 -14.42
N PHE A 101 -29.24 -27.33 -14.93
CA PHE A 101 -28.02 -28.09 -15.19
C PHE A 101 -27.46 -27.67 -16.55
N VAL A 102 -26.17 -27.38 -16.59
CA VAL A 102 -25.46 -26.99 -17.81
C VAL A 102 -24.34 -27.99 -18.08
N SER A 103 -24.26 -28.46 -19.32
CA SER A 103 -23.17 -29.30 -19.82
C SER A 103 -22.52 -28.58 -21.00
N GLY A 104 -21.20 -28.54 -21.03
CA GLY A 104 -20.48 -27.80 -22.05
C GLY A 104 -18.99 -28.04 -21.99
N TYR A 105 -18.24 -27.02 -22.41
CA TYR A 105 -16.79 -27.02 -22.38
C TYR A 105 -16.31 -26.04 -21.32
N LEU A 106 -15.24 -26.40 -20.62
CA LEU A 106 -14.46 -25.49 -19.82
C LEU A 106 -13.11 -25.28 -20.52
N ILE A 107 -12.91 -24.08 -21.04
CA ILE A 107 -11.61 -23.62 -21.55
C ILE A 107 -10.92 -22.85 -20.44
N GLN A 108 -9.71 -23.26 -20.08
CA GLN A 108 -8.87 -22.50 -19.17
C GLN A 108 -7.57 -22.17 -19.88
N LEU A 109 -7.34 -20.87 -20.05
CA LEU A 109 -6.11 -20.35 -20.63
C LEU A 109 -5.06 -20.17 -19.54
N ALA A 110 -3.80 -20.46 -19.88
CA ALA A 110 -2.69 -20.11 -19.01
C ALA A 110 -2.61 -18.58 -18.89
N ALA A 111 -2.59 -18.09 -17.65
CA ALA A 111 -2.46 -16.65 -17.38
C ALA A 111 -1.07 -16.15 -17.83
N ASP A 112 -1.02 -14.90 -18.32
CA ASP A 112 0.25 -14.26 -18.69
C ASP A 112 1.16 -14.07 -17.47
N GLU A 113 0.56 -13.72 -16.33
CA GLU A 113 1.24 -13.57 -15.04
C GLU A 113 0.63 -14.51 -14.00
N LYS A 114 1.49 -15.09 -13.16
CA LYS A 114 1.02 -15.93 -12.05
C LYS A 114 0.48 -15.05 -10.93
N PRO A 115 -0.70 -15.36 -10.39
CA PRO A 115 -1.24 -14.63 -9.25
C PRO A 115 -0.29 -14.79 -8.05
N LEU A 116 -0.25 -13.78 -7.19
CA LEU A 116 0.56 -13.79 -5.97
C LEU A 116 0.05 -14.84 -4.98
N ASP A 117 -1.28 -14.94 -4.86
CA ASP A 117 -1.97 -15.87 -3.99
C ASP A 117 -3.03 -16.66 -4.75
N GLY A 118 -3.42 -17.79 -4.18
CA GLY A 118 -4.44 -18.66 -4.76
C GLY A 118 -3.90 -19.61 -5.83
N PRO A 119 -4.79 -20.36 -6.50
CA PRO A 119 -4.37 -21.32 -7.52
C PRO A 119 -3.83 -20.59 -8.75
N ALA A 120 -2.64 -20.97 -9.20
CA ALA A 120 -1.97 -20.37 -10.36
C ALA A 120 -2.69 -20.58 -11.71
N GLY A 121 -3.84 -21.26 -11.71
CA GLY A 121 -4.49 -21.73 -12.92
C GLY A 121 -3.70 -22.84 -13.62
N PRO A 122 -4.02 -23.16 -14.88
CA PRO A 122 -3.27 -24.16 -15.63
C PRO A 122 -1.93 -23.65 -16.13
N GLU A 123 -0.94 -24.55 -16.23
CA GLU A 123 0.37 -24.25 -16.82
C GLU A 123 0.32 -24.06 -18.34
N THR A 124 -0.65 -24.69 -18.99
CA THR A 124 -0.86 -24.64 -20.44
C THR A 124 -2.34 -24.50 -20.73
N ASP A 125 -2.68 -23.86 -21.84
CA ASP A 125 -4.08 -23.82 -22.30
C ASP A 125 -4.65 -25.23 -22.41
N PHE A 126 -5.82 -25.44 -21.82
CA PHE A 126 -6.51 -26.71 -21.91
C PHE A 126 -8.02 -26.53 -22.03
N THR A 127 -8.67 -27.59 -22.50
CA THR A 127 -10.10 -27.66 -22.68
C THR A 127 -10.58 -29.04 -22.27
N ASP A 128 -11.68 -29.10 -21.52
CA ASP A 128 -12.32 -30.35 -21.12
C ASP A 128 -13.85 -30.21 -21.15
N LEU A 129 -14.55 -31.34 -21.18
CA LEU A 129 -15.99 -31.38 -20.96
C LEU A 129 -16.27 -31.05 -19.49
N HIS A 130 -17.21 -30.15 -19.27
CA HIS A 130 -17.55 -29.69 -17.94
C HIS A 130 -19.05 -29.56 -17.73
N ALA A 131 -19.46 -29.60 -16.47
CA ALA A 131 -20.83 -29.36 -16.07
C ALA A 131 -20.87 -28.41 -14.87
N TRP A 132 -21.82 -27.47 -14.89
CA TRP A 132 -22.02 -26.49 -13.84
C TRP A 132 -23.51 -26.19 -13.66
N CYS A 133 -23.83 -25.36 -12.68
CA CYS A 133 -25.19 -24.95 -12.37
C CYS A 133 -25.41 -23.49 -12.79
N GLU A 134 -26.59 -23.15 -13.30
CA GLU A 134 -26.99 -21.77 -13.49
C GLU A 134 -28.23 -21.44 -12.67
N ALA A 135 -28.21 -20.30 -11.97
CA ALA A 135 -29.30 -19.79 -11.15
C ALA A 135 -29.97 -18.59 -11.82
N TYR A 136 -31.30 -18.58 -11.94
CA TYR A 136 -32.01 -17.42 -12.50
C TYR A 136 -32.27 -16.36 -11.44
N ILE A 137 -31.66 -15.19 -11.62
CA ILE A 137 -31.79 -14.04 -10.73
C ILE A 137 -32.54 -12.92 -11.48
N PRO A 138 -33.67 -12.42 -10.95
CA PRO A 138 -34.42 -11.32 -11.58
C PRO A 138 -33.53 -10.10 -11.83
N GLY A 139 -33.53 -9.62 -13.08
CA GLY A 139 -32.68 -8.50 -13.53
C GLY A 139 -31.30 -8.91 -14.03
N ALA A 140 -30.70 -9.98 -13.49
CA ALA A 140 -29.39 -10.48 -13.93
C ALA A 140 -29.47 -11.68 -14.91
N GLY A 141 -30.62 -12.35 -15.00
CA GLY A 141 -30.81 -13.51 -15.86
C GLY A 141 -30.19 -14.78 -15.25
N TRP A 142 -29.67 -15.68 -16.08
CA TRP A 142 -29.02 -16.92 -15.64
C TRP A 142 -27.57 -16.66 -15.26
N VAL A 143 -27.25 -16.85 -13.98
CA VAL A 143 -25.91 -16.68 -13.41
C VAL A 143 -25.28 -18.04 -13.21
N GLY A 144 -24.14 -18.30 -13.87
CA GLY A 144 -23.42 -19.57 -13.79
C GLY A 144 -22.53 -19.69 -12.55
N ILE A 145 -22.54 -20.88 -11.96
CA ILE A 145 -21.88 -21.21 -10.70
C ILE A 145 -21.26 -22.60 -10.81
N ASP A 146 -19.96 -22.71 -10.59
CA ASP A 146 -19.21 -23.97 -10.66
C ASP A 146 -18.73 -24.40 -9.27
N ALA A 147 -19.38 -25.43 -8.73
CA ALA A 147 -19.03 -26.04 -7.45
C ALA A 147 -17.72 -26.84 -7.50
N THR A 148 -17.23 -27.17 -8.70
CA THR A 148 -15.96 -27.89 -8.86
C THR A 148 -14.78 -26.98 -8.53
N SER A 149 -14.79 -25.75 -9.05
CA SER A 149 -13.79 -24.71 -8.77
C SER A 149 -14.10 -23.85 -7.55
N GLY A 150 -15.38 -23.81 -7.13
CA GLY A 150 -15.84 -22.88 -6.11
C GLY A 150 -16.01 -21.44 -6.61
N LEU A 151 -15.94 -21.23 -7.93
CA LEU A 151 -16.01 -19.93 -8.60
C LEU A 151 -17.32 -19.74 -9.38
N LEU A 152 -17.60 -18.51 -9.79
CA LEU A 152 -18.64 -18.23 -10.77
C LEU A 152 -18.17 -18.68 -12.16
N ALA A 153 -19.11 -19.06 -13.02
CA ALA A 153 -18.81 -19.43 -14.40
C ALA A 153 -18.35 -18.17 -15.16
N GLY A 154 -17.10 -18.20 -15.62
CA GLY A 154 -16.50 -17.16 -16.48
C GLY A 154 -16.59 -17.49 -17.98
N GLU A 155 -15.95 -16.67 -18.80
CA GLU A 155 -15.90 -16.77 -20.27
C GLU A 155 -15.45 -18.13 -20.83
N GLY A 156 -14.64 -18.87 -20.06
CA GLY A 156 -14.22 -20.22 -20.42
C GLY A 156 -15.32 -21.27 -20.37
N HIS A 157 -16.46 -20.99 -19.72
CA HIS A 157 -17.59 -21.90 -19.62
C HIS A 157 -18.50 -21.74 -20.84
N ILE A 158 -18.30 -22.57 -21.85
CA ILE A 158 -19.07 -22.53 -23.10
C ILE A 158 -20.23 -23.52 -23.01
N PRO A 159 -21.48 -23.07 -22.78
CA PRO A 159 -22.62 -23.97 -22.65
C PRO A 159 -22.92 -24.66 -23.99
N LEU A 160 -22.99 -25.99 -23.97
CA LEU A 160 -23.38 -26.79 -25.14
C LEU A 160 -24.85 -27.23 -25.04
N ALA A 161 -25.25 -27.69 -23.85
CA ALA A 161 -26.60 -28.14 -23.55
C ALA A 161 -27.02 -27.65 -22.16
N VAL A 162 -28.28 -27.23 -22.06
CA VAL A 162 -28.85 -26.70 -20.82
C VAL A 162 -30.21 -27.34 -20.60
N SER A 163 -30.47 -27.84 -19.39
CA SER A 163 -31.71 -28.55 -19.10
C SER A 163 -32.13 -28.46 -17.63
N ALA A 164 -33.41 -28.73 -17.38
CA ALA A 164 -33.95 -28.88 -16.03
C ALA A 164 -33.51 -30.20 -15.37
N LEU A 165 -33.27 -31.25 -16.17
CA LEU A 165 -32.85 -32.58 -15.73
C LEU A 165 -31.54 -32.97 -16.42
N PRO A 166 -30.54 -33.54 -15.73
CA PRO A 166 -29.25 -33.87 -16.32
C PRO A 166 -29.36 -34.87 -17.49
N THR A 167 -30.32 -35.79 -17.43
CA THR A 167 -30.57 -36.79 -18.47
C THR A 167 -30.96 -36.17 -19.81
N SER A 168 -31.58 -34.99 -19.81
CA SER A 168 -31.92 -34.26 -21.03
C SER A 168 -30.72 -33.56 -21.69
N ALA A 169 -29.59 -33.45 -20.98
CA ALA A 169 -28.34 -32.94 -21.51
C ALA A 169 -27.40 -34.04 -22.03
N ALA A 170 -27.82 -35.31 -21.97
CA ALA A 170 -27.02 -36.43 -22.45
C ALA A 170 -26.80 -36.32 -23.98
N PRO A 171 -25.55 -36.45 -24.48
CA PRO A 171 -25.25 -36.27 -25.90
C PRO A 171 -25.83 -37.37 -26.80
N VAL A 172 -26.01 -38.57 -26.24
CA VAL A 172 -26.57 -39.74 -26.93
C VAL A 172 -27.54 -40.45 -26.00
N ILE A 173 -28.74 -40.73 -26.49
CA ILE A 173 -29.78 -41.49 -25.76
C ILE A 173 -30.27 -42.62 -26.68
N GLY A 174 -30.35 -43.83 -26.15
CA GLY A 174 -30.82 -44.98 -26.92
C GLY A 174 -30.62 -46.31 -26.19
N MET A 175 -30.98 -47.40 -26.85
CA MET A 175 -30.73 -48.77 -26.41
C MET A 175 -29.76 -49.43 -27.37
N THR A 176 -28.81 -50.21 -26.84
CA THR A 176 -27.91 -51.03 -27.66
C THR A 176 -28.03 -52.50 -27.24
N SER A 177 -27.79 -53.43 -28.17
CA SER A 177 -27.48 -54.82 -27.77
C SER A 177 -26.09 -54.88 -27.13
N PHE A 178 -25.71 -56.04 -26.57
CA PHE A 178 -24.34 -56.25 -26.07
C PHE A 178 -23.31 -55.98 -27.18
N CYS A 179 -22.43 -55.00 -26.97
CA CYS A 179 -21.33 -54.68 -27.87
C CYS A 179 -20.13 -54.16 -27.07
N GLU A 180 -18.92 -54.39 -27.56
CA GLU A 180 -17.73 -53.69 -27.07
C GLU A 180 -17.64 -52.33 -27.76
N ALA A 181 -17.69 -51.25 -26.99
CA ALA A 181 -17.50 -49.89 -27.47
C ALA A 181 -16.11 -49.38 -27.06
N ARG A 182 -15.40 -48.77 -28.00
CA ARG A 182 -14.21 -47.94 -27.72
C ARG A 182 -14.58 -46.49 -28.00
N LEU A 183 -14.30 -45.62 -27.04
CA LEU A 183 -14.52 -44.19 -27.15
C LEU A 183 -13.16 -43.50 -27.15
N ASP A 184 -12.83 -42.85 -28.26
CA ASP A 184 -11.67 -41.97 -28.37
C ASP A 184 -12.18 -40.53 -28.32
N VAL A 185 -11.68 -39.75 -27.36
CA VAL A 185 -12.04 -38.33 -27.18
C VAL A 185 -10.78 -37.49 -27.37
N THR A 186 -10.85 -36.44 -28.18
CA THR A 186 -9.76 -35.48 -28.38
C THR A 186 -10.33 -34.08 -28.40
N MET A 187 -9.72 -33.19 -27.62
CA MET A 187 -10.12 -31.80 -27.47
C MET A 187 -8.85 -30.96 -27.54
N THR A 188 -8.85 -29.91 -28.36
CA THR A 188 -7.69 -29.02 -28.54
C THR A 188 -8.13 -27.57 -28.53
N VAL A 189 -7.34 -26.72 -27.90
CA VAL A 189 -7.51 -25.27 -27.87
C VAL A 189 -6.29 -24.63 -28.53
N THR A 190 -6.51 -23.54 -29.26
CA THR A 190 -5.44 -22.81 -29.96
C THR A 190 -5.75 -21.33 -30.00
N ARG A 191 -4.81 -20.49 -29.57
CA ARG A 191 -4.92 -19.04 -29.69
C ARG A 191 -4.62 -18.62 -31.13
N ILE A 192 -5.58 -17.96 -31.80
CA ILE A 192 -5.47 -17.58 -33.22
C ILE A 192 -4.89 -16.17 -33.39
N HIS A 193 -5.28 -15.26 -32.51
CA HIS A 193 -4.88 -13.86 -32.51
C HIS A 193 -4.85 -13.37 -31.07
N GLU A 194 -3.79 -12.68 -30.69
CA GLU A 194 -3.64 -12.07 -29.37
C GLU A 194 -3.27 -10.61 -29.58
N ASP A 195 -4.20 -9.72 -29.23
CA ASP A 195 -3.89 -8.29 -29.16
C ASP A 195 -2.88 -8.03 -28.03
N PRO A 196 -1.99 -7.03 -28.18
CA PRO A 196 -1.16 -6.56 -27.08
C PRO A 196 -2.02 -6.26 -25.84
N ARG A 197 -1.66 -6.87 -24.71
CA ARG A 197 -2.30 -6.67 -23.41
C ARG A 197 -1.33 -6.00 -22.46
N VAL A 198 -1.83 -5.38 -21.40
CA VAL A 198 -0.96 -4.70 -20.41
C VAL A 198 0.00 -5.69 -19.74
N THR A 199 -0.46 -6.92 -19.47
CA THR A 199 0.33 -8.04 -18.95
C THR A 199 1.34 -8.62 -19.95
N ARG A 200 1.13 -8.42 -21.25
CA ARG A 200 1.99 -8.94 -22.33
C ARG A 200 1.95 -8.04 -23.58
N PRO A 201 2.57 -6.86 -23.53
CA PRO A 201 2.39 -5.83 -24.55
C PRO A 201 3.25 -6.06 -25.80
N TYR A 202 4.32 -6.84 -25.69
CA TYR A 202 5.27 -7.08 -26.77
C TYR A 202 5.51 -8.58 -26.97
N THR A 203 5.66 -8.98 -28.22
CA THR A 203 6.26 -10.27 -28.57
C THR A 203 7.76 -10.24 -28.30
N ASP A 204 8.38 -11.42 -28.13
CA ASP A 204 9.83 -11.53 -27.88
C ASP A 204 10.66 -10.83 -28.97
N ALA A 205 10.24 -10.93 -30.23
CA ALA A 205 10.90 -10.27 -31.36
C ALA A 205 10.77 -8.74 -31.30
N GLN A 206 9.62 -8.22 -30.89
CA GLN A 206 9.43 -6.78 -30.69
C GLN A 206 10.28 -6.27 -29.52
N TRP A 207 10.33 -7.01 -28.41
CA TRP A 207 11.15 -6.63 -27.25
C TRP A 207 12.65 -6.60 -27.59
N GLN A 208 13.14 -7.61 -28.29
CA GLN A 208 14.54 -7.64 -28.77
C GLN A 208 14.86 -6.45 -29.70
N ALA A 209 13.92 -6.02 -30.52
CA ALA A 209 14.11 -4.85 -31.37
C ALA A 209 14.20 -3.54 -30.54
N VAL A 210 13.38 -3.41 -29.50
CA VAL A 210 13.42 -2.28 -28.56
C VAL A 210 14.74 -2.25 -27.80
N GLU A 211 15.19 -3.39 -27.28
CA GLU A 211 16.48 -3.53 -26.59
C GLU A 211 17.67 -3.16 -27.50
N ALA A 212 17.67 -3.65 -28.74
CA ALA A 212 18.70 -3.32 -29.73
C ALA A 212 18.75 -1.81 -30.04
N LEU A 213 17.59 -1.15 -30.13
CA LEU A 213 17.50 0.30 -30.35
C LEU A 213 18.00 1.07 -29.14
N GLY A 214 17.62 0.69 -27.91
CA GLY A 214 18.11 1.31 -26.69
C GLY A 214 19.63 1.30 -26.60
N HIS A 215 20.24 0.15 -26.89
CA HIS A 215 21.70 0.03 -26.96
C HIS A 215 22.35 0.84 -28.08
N GLN A 216 21.65 1.04 -29.20
CA GLN A 216 22.14 1.91 -30.27
C GLN A 216 22.17 3.37 -29.81
N VAL A 217 21.09 3.85 -29.19
CA VAL A 217 21.01 5.23 -28.68
C VAL A 217 22.10 5.49 -27.63
N ASP A 218 22.33 4.56 -26.70
CA ASP A 218 23.40 4.66 -25.71
C ASP A 218 24.79 4.83 -26.35
N ARG A 219 25.08 4.07 -27.43
CA ARG A 219 26.36 4.20 -28.17
C ARG A 219 26.48 5.57 -28.84
N GLU A 220 25.42 6.03 -29.50
CA GLU A 220 25.42 7.34 -30.18
C GLU A 220 25.58 8.50 -29.19
N LEU A 221 24.95 8.43 -28.01
CA LEU A 221 25.12 9.42 -26.94
C LEU A 221 26.56 9.45 -26.42
N ALA A 222 27.15 8.27 -26.20
CA ALA A 222 28.54 8.17 -25.74
C ALA A 222 29.53 8.70 -26.78
N GLU A 223 29.36 8.37 -28.07
CA GLU A 223 30.18 8.88 -29.17
C GLU A 223 30.03 10.41 -29.34
N GLY A 224 28.84 10.95 -29.07
CA GLY A 224 28.55 12.39 -29.11
C GLY A 224 28.93 13.17 -27.86
N ASP A 225 29.50 12.52 -26.83
CA ASP A 225 29.80 13.12 -25.52
C ASP A 225 28.58 13.74 -24.80
N VAL A 226 27.39 13.18 -25.04
CA VAL A 226 26.11 13.65 -24.48
C VAL A 226 25.75 12.84 -23.24
N ARG A 227 25.49 13.52 -22.11
CA ARG A 227 24.98 12.90 -20.88
C ARG A 227 23.47 13.08 -20.84
N LEU A 228 22.73 11.99 -20.97
CA LEU A 228 21.28 11.93 -20.80
C LEU A 228 20.98 11.04 -19.59
N THR A 229 20.07 11.48 -18.73
CA THR A 229 19.51 10.62 -17.69
C THR A 229 18.01 10.54 -17.85
N GLN A 230 17.44 9.38 -17.58
CA GLN A 230 16.03 9.08 -17.74
C GLN A 230 15.44 8.64 -16.41
N GLY A 231 14.40 9.32 -15.96
CA GLY A 231 13.61 8.95 -14.79
C GLY A 231 12.17 8.60 -15.18
N GLY A 232 11.38 8.22 -14.19
CA GLY A 232 9.95 7.97 -14.34
C GLY A 232 9.21 8.24 -13.04
N GLU A 233 7.92 8.53 -13.17
CA GLU A 233 6.98 8.74 -12.07
C GLU A 233 5.83 7.71 -12.18
N PRO A 234 6.11 6.39 -12.23
CA PRO A 234 5.05 5.38 -12.31
C PRO A 234 4.15 5.44 -11.09
N THR A 235 2.87 5.16 -11.34
CA THR A 235 1.82 5.21 -10.34
C THR A 235 1.20 3.84 -10.15
N PHE A 236 0.81 3.52 -8.92
CA PHE A 236 0.28 2.21 -8.56
C PHE A 236 -0.96 2.34 -7.67
N VAL A 237 -1.83 1.33 -7.70
CA VAL A 237 -2.96 1.17 -6.77
C VAL A 237 -3.03 -0.22 -6.18
N SER A 238 -3.78 -0.38 -5.09
CA SER A 238 -4.05 -1.69 -4.48
C SER A 238 -4.66 -2.65 -5.51
N ILE A 239 -4.13 -3.87 -5.57
CA ILE A 239 -4.76 -4.96 -6.36
C ILE A 239 -5.96 -5.58 -5.64
N ASP A 240 -6.08 -5.37 -4.33
CA ASP A 240 -7.13 -5.98 -3.50
C ASP A 240 -8.39 -5.13 -3.41
N ASP A 241 -8.21 -3.81 -3.44
CA ASP A 241 -9.28 -2.84 -3.31
C ASP A 241 -9.04 -1.67 -4.27
N MET A 242 -9.34 -1.87 -5.55
CA MET A 242 -9.19 -0.81 -6.55
C MET A 242 -10.29 0.27 -6.44
N ASP A 243 -11.43 -0.07 -5.82
CA ASP A 243 -12.61 0.79 -5.73
C ASP A 243 -12.66 1.63 -4.44
N GLY A 244 -11.76 1.35 -3.49
CA GLY A 244 -11.65 2.08 -2.23
C GLY A 244 -11.50 3.59 -2.43
N ALA A 245 -12.04 4.36 -1.48
CA ALA A 245 -12.03 5.83 -1.55
C ALA A 245 -10.60 6.40 -1.64
N GLU A 246 -9.64 5.81 -0.93
CA GLU A 246 -8.22 6.18 -1.02
C GLU A 246 -7.62 5.98 -2.42
N TRP A 247 -8.16 5.07 -3.23
CA TRP A 247 -7.69 4.81 -4.60
C TRP A 247 -8.46 5.61 -5.67
N ASN A 248 -9.43 6.42 -5.27
CA ASN A 248 -10.27 7.19 -6.20
C ASN A 248 -10.38 8.67 -5.85
N THR A 249 -10.56 9.03 -4.59
CA THR A 249 -10.85 10.40 -4.13
C THR A 249 -9.92 10.88 -3.02
N ASP A 250 -9.62 10.02 -2.05
CA ASP A 250 -8.96 10.46 -0.82
C ASP A 250 -7.44 10.49 -0.99
N ALA A 251 -6.82 11.52 -0.41
CA ALA A 251 -5.38 11.73 -0.50
C ALA A 251 -4.61 10.59 0.20
N LEU A 252 -5.03 10.23 1.42
CA LEU A 252 -4.38 9.22 2.24
C LEU A 252 -5.42 8.39 2.98
N GLY A 253 -5.16 7.09 3.10
CA GLY A 253 -5.86 6.18 4.00
C GLY A 253 -4.88 5.18 4.61
N GLU A 254 -5.36 4.40 5.59
CA GLU A 254 -4.53 3.50 6.40
C GLU A 254 -3.86 2.42 5.53
N GLN A 255 -4.63 1.76 4.66
CA GLN A 255 -4.11 0.73 3.77
C GLN A 255 -3.13 1.32 2.74
N LYS A 256 -3.44 2.47 2.13
CA LYS A 256 -2.50 3.15 1.23
C LYS A 256 -1.17 3.46 1.94
N TRP A 257 -1.21 3.94 3.18
CA TRP A 257 -0.01 4.24 3.96
C TRP A 257 0.82 2.96 4.21
N GLU A 258 0.18 1.86 4.60
CA GLU A 258 0.85 0.58 4.81
C GLU A 258 1.52 0.08 3.52
N LEU A 259 0.80 0.04 2.40
CA LEU A 259 1.35 -0.41 1.11
C LEU A 259 2.50 0.48 0.63
N ALA A 260 2.42 1.80 0.86
CA ALA A 260 3.50 2.73 0.51
C ALA A 260 4.77 2.49 1.34
N ASN A 261 4.65 2.20 2.65
CA ASN A 261 5.81 1.85 3.49
C ASN A 261 6.40 0.48 3.10
N GLN A 262 5.55 -0.52 2.84
CA GLN A 262 6.02 -1.84 2.37
C GLN A 262 6.78 -1.75 1.05
N LEU A 263 6.27 -0.94 0.11
CA LEU A 263 6.97 -0.70 -1.15
C LEU A 263 8.31 0.04 -0.92
N LEU A 264 8.32 1.08 -0.07
CA LEU A 264 9.54 1.82 0.26
C LEU A 264 10.65 0.89 0.80
N GLU A 265 10.31 0.00 1.74
CA GLU A 265 11.24 -0.96 2.36
C GLU A 265 11.83 -1.90 1.31
N ARG A 266 10.98 -2.49 0.46
CA ARG A 266 11.42 -3.35 -0.64
C ARG A 266 12.33 -2.63 -1.63
N LEU A 267 12.02 -1.38 -1.95
CA LEU A 267 12.84 -0.57 -2.85
C LEU A 267 14.16 -0.15 -2.20
N LEU A 268 14.18 0.11 -0.89
CA LEU A 268 15.39 0.38 -0.12
C LEU A 268 16.35 -0.82 -0.21
N ASP A 269 15.86 -2.04 0.02
CA ASP A 269 16.67 -3.26 -0.07
C ASP A 269 17.25 -3.50 -1.48
N CYS A 270 16.49 -3.15 -2.51
CA CYS A 270 16.89 -3.40 -3.90
C CYS A 270 17.84 -2.33 -4.47
N PHE A 271 17.59 -1.06 -4.16
CA PHE A 271 18.27 0.07 -4.80
C PHE A 271 19.25 0.82 -3.90
N ALA A 272 19.03 0.80 -2.59
CA ALA A 272 19.70 1.68 -1.64
C ALA A 272 20.17 0.92 -0.40
N PRO A 273 20.96 -0.17 -0.53
CA PRO A 273 21.51 -0.85 0.64
C PRO A 273 22.40 0.12 1.44
N GLY A 274 22.09 0.30 2.72
CA GLY A 274 22.73 1.31 3.59
C GLY A 274 22.21 2.74 3.39
N GLY A 275 21.13 2.92 2.63
CA GLY A 275 20.38 4.16 2.56
C GLY A 275 19.56 4.41 3.82
N VAL A 276 19.07 5.64 3.96
CA VAL A 276 18.25 6.05 5.11
C VAL A 276 16.85 6.48 4.66
N PRO A 277 15.78 5.95 5.27
CA PRO A 277 14.44 6.45 5.03
C PRO A 277 14.22 7.79 5.74
N HIS A 278 13.51 8.69 5.07
CA HIS A 278 13.22 10.02 5.55
C HIS A 278 11.79 10.43 5.17
N PHE A 279 11.01 10.82 6.17
CA PHE A 279 9.59 11.14 6.06
C PHE A 279 9.44 12.66 5.90
N GLY A 280 9.36 13.09 4.65
CA GLY A 280 9.30 14.51 4.30
C GLY A 280 7.88 15.01 4.05
N GLN A 281 7.72 16.33 4.07
CA GLN A 281 6.53 16.98 3.57
C GLN A 281 6.53 16.94 2.03
N GLY A 282 5.49 16.36 1.45
CA GLY A 282 5.19 16.39 0.02
C GLY A 282 4.48 17.69 -0.40
N LYS A 283 3.81 17.66 -1.56
CA LYS A 283 3.02 18.80 -2.04
C LYS A 283 1.84 19.04 -1.10
N TRP A 284 1.57 20.31 -0.78
CA TRP A 284 0.42 20.71 0.02
C TRP A 284 -0.45 21.67 -0.78
N TYR A 285 -1.71 21.29 -1.04
CA TYR A 285 -2.63 22.10 -1.84
C TYR A 285 -3.56 22.94 -0.97
N PRO A 286 -3.97 24.15 -1.43
CA PRO A 286 -4.90 24.99 -0.69
C PRO A 286 -6.21 24.26 -0.36
N GLY A 287 -6.57 24.19 0.93
CA GLY A 287 -7.79 23.53 1.42
C GLY A 287 -7.58 22.13 2.02
N GLU A 288 -6.39 21.55 1.89
CA GLU A 288 -6.04 20.30 2.58
C GLU A 288 -5.64 20.59 4.05
N PRO A 289 -6.19 19.86 5.05
CA PRO A 289 -5.91 20.11 6.47
C PRO A 289 -4.49 19.72 6.89
N LEU A 290 -3.87 18.77 6.19
CA LEU A 290 -2.52 18.29 6.41
C LEU A 290 -1.78 18.22 5.08
N PRO A 291 -0.45 18.37 5.07
CA PRO A 291 0.32 18.17 3.85
C PRO A 291 0.37 16.69 3.47
N ARG A 292 0.57 16.43 2.17
CA ARG A 292 0.90 15.08 1.71
C ARG A 292 2.26 14.68 2.26
N TRP A 293 2.48 13.40 2.44
CA TRP A 293 3.76 12.86 2.92
C TRP A 293 4.57 12.31 1.75
N ALA A 294 5.87 12.54 1.75
CA ALA A 294 6.81 11.96 0.80
C ALA A 294 7.74 11.01 1.56
N LEU A 295 7.68 9.72 1.23
CA LEU A 295 8.53 8.70 1.83
C LEU A 295 9.82 8.61 0.99
N ASN A 296 10.89 9.21 1.48
CA ASN A 296 12.14 9.30 0.72
C ASN A 296 13.16 8.27 1.21
N VAL A 297 14.02 7.81 0.32
CA VAL A 297 15.25 7.08 0.65
C VAL A 297 16.44 7.84 0.08
N PHE A 298 17.47 8.05 0.90
CA PHE A 298 18.70 8.70 0.49
C PHE A 298 19.90 7.77 0.66
N TRP A 299 20.75 7.66 -0.36
CA TRP A 299 21.97 6.85 -0.32
C TRP A 299 23.10 7.49 -1.13
N ARG A 300 24.34 7.16 -0.78
CA ARG A 300 25.52 7.74 -1.43
C ARG A 300 25.87 7.02 -2.72
N GLU A 301 26.31 7.79 -3.72
CA GLU A 301 26.81 7.27 -4.99
C GLU A 301 28.06 6.39 -4.82
N ASP A 302 28.89 6.68 -3.81
CA ASP A 302 30.12 5.93 -3.52
C ASP A 302 29.89 4.59 -2.78
N GLY A 303 28.64 4.24 -2.49
CA GLY A 303 28.26 2.97 -1.84
C GLY A 303 28.59 2.89 -0.35
N VAL A 304 29.10 3.97 0.27
CA VAL A 304 29.27 4.03 1.73
C VAL A 304 27.89 4.22 2.37
N PRO A 305 27.51 3.42 3.39
CA PRO A 305 26.22 3.56 4.05
C PRO A 305 26.01 4.95 4.65
N VAL A 306 24.84 5.53 4.41
CA VAL A 306 24.33 6.71 5.14
C VAL A 306 23.82 6.28 6.52
N TRP A 307 23.19 5.10 6.59
CA TRP A 307 22.69 4.48 7.80
C TRP A 307 23.15 3.02 7.83
N LYS A 308 23.85 2.63 8.89
CA LYS A 308 24.54 1.34 9.02
C LYS A 308 23.67 0.25 9.63
N ASN A 309 22.78 0.60 10.56
CA ASN A 309 21.95 -0.36 11.30
C ASN A 309 20.46 -0.13 11.04
N SER A 310 19.89 -0.90 10.11
CA SER A 310 18.47 -0.85 9.75
C SER A 310 17.52 -1.02 10.94
N ASP A 311 17.90 -1.77 11.97
CA ASP A 311 17.06 -2.02 13.15
C ASP A 311 16.81 -0.77 13.99
N LEU A 312 17.60 0.30 13.76
CA LEU A 312 17.44 1.60 14.41
C LEU A 312 16.46 2.52 13.67
N VAL A 313 15.95 2.12 12.51
CA VAL A 313 14.82 2.79 11.87
C VAL A 313 13.54 2.29 12.52
N ALA A 314 12.70 3.21 12.97
CA ALA A 314 11.45 2.84 13.63
C ALA A 314 10.32 2.60 12.62
N HIS A 315 9.94 1.33 12.43
CA HIS A 315 8.83 0.90 11.57
C HIS A 315 7.52 0.67 12.35
N GLU A 316 7.64 0.11 13.56
CA GLU A 316 6.52 -0.22 14.45
C GLU A 316 6.65 0.49 15.80
N VAL A 317 5.54 0.59 16.54
CA VAL A 317 5.47 1.21 17.87
C VAL A 317 6.53 0.60 18.80
N THR A 318 7.44 1.43 19.30
CA THR A 318 8.50 0.99 20.23
C THR A 318 8.30 1.59 21.61
N LYS A 319 8.89 0.96 22.63
CA LYS A 319 8.93 1.58 23.96
C LYS A 319 9.95 2.72 23.95
N VAL A 320 9.47 3.96 23.93
CA VAL A 320 10.34 5.14 23.94
C VAL A 320 10.94 5.38 25.34
N ILE A 321 12.26 5.53 25.42
CA ILE A 321 13.02 5.59 26.68
C ILE A 321 12.86 6.94 27.39
N ASP A 322 12.97 8.05 26.66
CA ASP A 322 12.67 9.46 27.02
C ASP A 322 13.30 10.35 25.92
N ALA A 323 12.49 11.14 25.21
CA ALA A 323 12.99 12.03 24.15
C ALA A 323 14.00 13.08 24.68
N GLY A 324 13.86 13.50 25.93
CA GLY A 324 14.78 14.46 26.55
C GLY A 324 16.14 13.84 26.85
N ARG A 325 16.16 12.56 27.27
CA ARG A 325 17.40 11.81 27.43
C ARG A 325 18.11 11.64 26.09
N PHE A 326 17.38 11.31 25.03
CA PHE A 326 17.94 11.21 23.68
C PHE A 326 18.53 12.54 23.23
N GLY A 327 17.77 13.64 23.35
CA GLY A 327 18.22 14.97 22.93
C GLY A 327 19.47 15.46 23.67
N ARG A 328 19.58 15.20 24.98
CA ARG A 328 20.76 15.56 25.77
C ARG A 328 22.00 14.77 25.35
N GLU A 329 21.84 13.49 25.03
CA GLU A 329 22.95 12.66 24.58
C GLU A 329 23.40 13.02 23.16
N LEU A 330 22.44 13.34 22.29
CA LEU A 330 22.73 13.86 20.96
C LEU A 330 23.48 15.20 21.04
N ALA A 331 23.06 16.12 21.93
CA ALA A 331 23.75 17.39 22.15
C ALA A 331 25.22 17.18 22.53
N ARG A 332 25.51 16.28 23.50
CA ARG A 332 26.90 15.94 23.87
C ARG A 332 27.71 15.42 22.69
N ARG A 333 27.10 14.55 21.88
CA ARG A 333 27.77 13.94 20.71
C ARG A 333 28.08 14.96 19.61
N LEU A 334 27.29 16.03 19.53
CA LEU A 334 27.53 17.18 18.65
C LEU A 334 28.52 18.19 19.25
N GLY A 335 29.06 17.94 20.45
CA GLY A 335 29.97 18.86 21.16
C GLY A 335 29.26 20.03 21.87
N LEU A 336 27.94 19.94 22.08
CA LEU A 336 27.11 21.00 22.63
C LEU A 336 26.74 20.73 24.09
N HIS A 337 26.61 21.80 24.89
CA HIS A 337 26.13 21.69 26.26
C HIS A 337 24.66 21.18 26.30
N PRO A 338 24.31 20.17 27.14
CA PRO A 338 22.97 19.57 27.17
C PRO A 338 21.82 20.52 27.50
N ASP A 339 22.11 21.62 28.20
CA ASP A 339 21.11 22.60 28.64
C ASP A 339 20.64 23.54 27.50
N TYR A 340 21.23 23.44 26.31
CA TYR A 340 20.64 24.04 25.11
C TYR A 340 19.34 23.36 24.66
N LEU A 341 19.03 22.17 25.18
CA LEU A 341 17.80 21.45 24.87
C LEU A 341 16.59 22.05 25.61
N LEU A 342 15.61 22.53 24.86
CA LEU A 342 14.43 23.21 25.39
C LEU A 342 13.18 22.31 25.31
N PRO A 343 12.40 22.15 26.40
CA PRO A 343 11.12 21.47 26.35
C PRO A 343 10.06 22.33 25.65
N GLY A 344 9.33 21.75 24.70
CA GLY A 344 8.20 22.35 23.99
C GLY A 344 6.85 21.92 24.59
N TYR A 345 5.90 22.86 24.62
CA TYR A 345 4.57 22.67 25.20
C TYR A 345 3.47 23.15 24.24
N GLU A 346 2.28 22.57 24.32
CA GLU A 346 1.10 23.15 23.66
C GLU A 346 0.69 24.48 24.35
N ASP A 347 0.24 25.47 23.57
CA ASP A 347 -0.23 26.76 24.10
C ASP A 347 -1.67 26.65 24.63
N PRO A 348 -1.89 26.70 25.96
CA PRO A 348 -3.23 26.58 26.56
C PRO A 348 -4.16 27.74 26.18
N TRP A 349 -3.63 28.96 26.07
CA TRP A 349 -4.45 30.16 25.93
C TRP A 349 -4.97 30.30 24.51
N ARG A 350 -4.18 29.86 23.54
CA ARG A 350 -4.54 29.90 22.13
C ARG A 350 -5.56 28.82 21.77
N ALA A 351 -5.43 27.63 22.36
CA ALA A 351 -6.44 26.58 22.24
C ALA A 351 -7.82 27.04 22.78
N LEU A 352 -7.84 27.75 23.92
CA LEU A 352 -9.06 28.32 24.49
C LEU A 352 -9.63 29.47 23.64
N ASP A 353 -8.80 30.34 23.06
CA ASP A 353 -9.23 31.41 22.17
C ASP A 353 -9.84 30.86 20.87
N GLU A 354 -9.24 29.81 20.28
CA GLU A 354 -9.79 29.12 19.11
C GLU A 354 -11.13 28.44 19.42
N GLU A 355 -11.25 27.75 20.56
CA GLU A 355 -12.51 27.17 21.03
C GLU A 355 -13.59 28.26 21.20
N SER A 356 -13.24 29.42 21.77
CA SER A 356 -14.17 30.52 22.00
C SER A 356 -14.67 31.21 20.73
N ARG A 357 -13.96 31.02 19.61
CA ARG A 357 -14.26 31.62 18.30
C ARG A 357 -14.97 30.67 17.35
N LEU A 358 -15.35 29.47 17.82
CA LEU A 358 -16.17 28.56 17.03
C LEU A 358 -17.48 29.27 16.59
N PRO A 359 -17.91 29.09 15.33
CA PRO A 359 -19.13 29.70 14.83
C PRO A 359 -20.35 29.37 15.69
N VAL A 360 -21.31 30.28 15.82
CA VAL A 360 -22.50 30.11 16.70
C VAL A 360 -23.35 28.88 16.34
N ASN A 361 -23.20 28.35 15.12
CA ASN A 361 -23.86 27.13 14.64
C ASN A 361 -23.03 25.85 14.84
N VAL A 362 -21.86 25.95 15.48
CA VAL A 362 -21.04 24.83 15.95
C VAL A 362 -21.23 24.79 17.46
N ASP A 363 -22.15 23.94 17.93
CA ASP A 363 -22.27 23.68 19.37
C ASP A 363 -21.16 22.67 19.75
N PRO A 364 -20.18 23.04 20.58
CA PRO A 364 -19.09 22.15 21.02
C PRO A 364 -19.59 20.87 21.69
N LEU A 365 -20.84 20.86 22.19
CA LEU A 365 -21.49 19.70 22.79
C LEU A 365 -22.24 18.81 21.77
N THR A 366 -22.37 19.27 20.52
CA THR A 366 -22.94 18.52 19.39
C THR A 366 -21.89 17.97 18.43
N ALA A 367 -20.59 18.27 18.65
CA ALA A 367 -19.52 17.54 17.99
C ALA A 367 -19.77 16.06 18.23
N ASP A 368 -20.01 15.31 17.16
CA ASP A 368 -20.37 13.90 17.22
C ASP A 368 -19.23 13.15 17.89
N LEU A 369 -19.38 12.89 19.19
CA LEU A 369 -18.39 12.19 19.96
C LEU A 369 -18.21 10.77 19.41
N ASP A 370 -19.16 10.23 18.64
CA ASP A 370 -19.04 8.88 18.08
C ASP A 370 -17.98 8.74 16.98
N ASP A 371 -17.38 9.86 16.51
CA ASP A 371 -16.15 9.89 15.73
C ASP A 371 -14.93 9.59 16.64
N PRO A 372 -14.26 8.41 16.49
CA PRO A 372 -13.15 8.00 17.34
C PRO A 372 -11.95 8.96 17.29
N GLY A 373 -11.70 9.59 16.14
CA GLY A 373 -10.53 10.47 15.93
C GLY A 373 -10.67 11.77 16.70
N LYS A 374 -11.82 12.43 16.60
CA LYS A 374 -12.08 13.70 17.30
C LYS A 374 -12.21 13.53 18.81
N ARG A 375 -12.83 12.43 19.26
CA ARG A 375 -12.93 12.08 20.69
C ARG A 375 -11.55 11.81 21.29
N LEU A 376 -10.63 11.18 20.54
CA LEU A 376 -9.26 10.92 20.99
C LEU A 376 -8.41 12.21 21.06
N THR A 377 -8.52 13.10 20.07
CA THR A 377 -7.78 14.37 20.04
C THR A 377 -8.20 15.30 21.18
N LEU A 378 -9.51 15.51 21.36
CA LEU A 378 -10.03 16.37 22.43
C LEU A 378 -9.76 15.79 23.83
N ALA A 379 -9.89 14.46 24.00
CA ALA A 379 -9.56 13.79 25.25
C ALA A 379 -8.06 13.78 25.56
N ARG A 380 -7.18 13.69 24.55
CA ARG A 380 -5.72 13.84 24.71
C ARG A 380 -5.35 15.25 25.16
N GLN A 381 -5.92 16.27 24.52
CA GLN A 381 -5.66 17.69 24.85
C GLN A 381 -6.12 18.06 26.28
N LEU A 382 -7.24 17.51 26.74
CA LEU A 382 -7.78 17.79 28.07
C LEU A 382 -7.19 16.89 29.18
N ARG A 383 -6.76 15.64 28.89
CA ARG A 383 -6.20 14.70 29.90
C ARG A 383 -4.67 14.75 30.05
N ALA A 384 -3.91 15.10 29.01
CA ALA A 384 -2.45 15.11 29.10
C ALA A 384 -1.90 16.28 29.93
N GLY A 385 -2.73 17.29 30.20
CA GLY A 385 -2.40 18.42 31.05
C GLY A 385 -1.56 19.44 30.28
N LEU A 386 -1.96 20.70 30.36
CA LEU A 386 -1.30 21.89 29.80
C LEU A 386 0.15 22.13 30.33
N ALA A 387 0.71 21.14 31.04
CA ALA A 387 2.06 21.11 31.59
C ALA A 387 2.91 19.93 31.09
N SER A 388 2.36 19.00 30.28
CA SER A 388 3.14 17.91 29.70
C SER A 388 4.03 18.41 28.56
N VAL A 389 5.29 17.99 28.57
CA VAL A 389 6.23 18.25 27.47
C VAL A 389 5.77 17.44 26.25
N VAL A 390 5.57 18.11 25.12
CA VAL A 390 5.22 17.48 23.82
C VAL A 390 6.47 16.87 23.18
N GLY A 391 7.58 17.61 23.27
CA GLY A 391 8.85 17.24 22.69
C GLY A 391 9.96 18.19 23.11
N TYR A 392 11.11 18.08 22.47
CA TYR A 392 12.28 18.89 22.78
C TYR A 392 12.84 19.56 21.52
N VAL A 393 13.37 20.77 21.67
CA VAL A 393 14.00 21.55 20.61
C VAL A 393 15.47 21.75 20.95
N LEU A 394 16.34 21.48 19.99
CA LEU A 394 17.75 21.84 20.05
C LEU A 394 18.03 22.86 18.95
N PRO A 395 18.17 24.16 19.28
CA PRO A 395 18.66 25.17 18.34
C PRO A 395 20.01 24.72 17.80
N LEU A 396 20.14 24.63 16.48
CA LEU A 396 21.28 23.95 15.86
C LEU A 396 21.67 24.63 14.56
N LYS A 397 22.94 25.00 14.46
CA LYS A 397 23.57 25.54 13.25
C LYS A 397 24.93 24.86 13.03
N ALA A 398 25.22 24.47 11.80
CA ALA A 398 26.55 24.02 11.42
C ALA A 398 27.44 25.24 11.13
N ILE A 399 28.70 25.21 11.55
CA ILE A 399 29.67 26.27 11.24
C ILE A 399 30.68 25.79 10.17
N PRO A 400 31.31 26.69 9.39
CA PRO A 400 32.19 26.32 8.27
C PRO A 400 33.33 25.35 8.61
N THR A 401 33.75 25.29 9.87
CA THR A 401 34.77 24.37 10.38
C THR A 401 34.31 22.92 10.50
N GLY A 402 33.02 22.63 10.29
CA GLY A 402 32.41 21.31 10.47
C GLY A 402 31.97 21.01 11.91
N ARG A 403 32.06 22.00 12.81
CA ARG A 403 31.51 21.90 14.18
C ARG A 403 30.05 22.35 14.22
N TRP A 404 29.39 22.06 15.33
CA TRP A 404 28.02 22.52 15.61
C TRP A 404 28.05 23.69 16.60
N LYS A 405 27.10 24.61 16.44
CA LYS A 405 26.83 25.70 17.38
C LYS A 405 25.36 25.64 17.79
N SER A 406 25.11 25.97 19.05
CA SER A 406 23.77 26.16 19.60
C SER A 406 23.66 27.53 20.26
N SER A 407 22.44 27.91 20.64
CA SER A 407 22.16 29.17 21.32
C SER A 407 20.92 28.99 22.19
N ARG A 408 20.87 29.65 23.34
CA ARG A 408 19.64 29.70 24.13
C ARG A 408 18.64 30.60 23.41
N TRP A 409 17.40 30.12 23.25
CA TRP A 409 16.32 30.97 22.76
C TRP A 409 15.81 31.87 23.89
N PRO A 410 15.82 33.20 23.73
CA PRO A 410 15.20 34.09 24.70
C PRO A 410 13.69 34.04 24.51
N LEU A 411 13.04 33.31 25.39
CA LEU A 411 11.60 33.08 25.35
C LEU A 411 10.86 34.28 25.96
N GLN A 412 9.75 34.69 25.34
CA GLN A 412 8.88 35.75 25.90
C GLN A 412 8.19 35.32 27.20
N HIS A 413 8.00 34.00 27.36
CA HIS A 413 7.42 33.35 28.53
C HIS A 413 8.45 32.39 29.12
N GLU A 414 8.24 31.90 30.34
CA GLU A 414 9.14 30.92 30.98
C GLU A 414 9.28 29.59 30.21
N ARG A 415 8.42 29.33 29.22
CA ARG A 415 8.34 28.08 28.45
C ARG A 415 8.22 28.34 26.95
N LEU A 416 8.68 27.36 26.16
CA LEU A 416 8.52 27.36 24.71
C LEU A 416 7.15 26.79 24.35
N TYR A 417 6.23 27.65 23.91
CA TYR A 417 4.92 27.24 23.43
C TYR A 417 4.91 27.06 21.91
N LEU A 418 4.39 25.94 21.44
CA LEU A 418 4.25 25.63 20.02
C LEU A 418 3.07 26.38 19.40
N LEU A 419 3.14 26.61 18.09
CA LEU A 419 2.00 27.04 17.30
C LEU A 419 0.93 25.92 17.29
N PRO A 420 -0.37 26.27 17.28
CA PRO A 420 -1.45 25.29 17.29
C PRO A 420 -1.49 24.49 15.98
N GLY A 421 -1.91 23.23 16.07
CA GLY A 421 -2.14 22.33 14.94
C GLY A 421 -1.58 20.92 15.15
N ASP A 422 -1.93 20.01 14.24
CA ASP A 422 -1.60 18.59 14.32
C ASP A 422 -0.32 18.22 13.53
N SER A 423 0.40 19.21 12.99
CA SER A 423 1.66 19.01 12.27
C SER A 423 2.81 18.64 13.22
N PRO A 424 3.88 18.01 12.71
CA PRO A 424 5.11 17.80 13.46
C PRO A 424 5.59 19.06 14.19
N MET A 425 6.10 18.89 15.41
CA MET A 425 6.58 19.98 16.27
C MET A 425 7.57 20.93 15.58
N GLY A 426 8.42 20.40 14.68
CA GLY A 426 9.38 21.22 13.92
C GLY A 426 8.73 22.27 13.00
N LEU A 427 7.52 22.03 12.50
CA LEU A 427 6.73 22.99 11.70
C LEU A 427 5.95 23.98 12.58
N ARG A 428 5.86 23.71 13.89
CA ARG A 428 5.08 24.49 14.86
C ARG A 428 5.96 25.36 15.76
N LEU A 429 7.24 25.53 15.43
CA LEU A 429 8.16 26.36 16.22
C LEU A 429 7.82 27.86 16.06
N PRO A 430 7.73 28.65 17.15
CA PRO A 430 7.38 30.07 17.10
C PRO A 430 8.59 30.95 16.70
N LEU A 431 9.24 30.65 15.57
CA LEU A 431 10.49 31.31 15.14
C LEU A 431 10.37 32.84 15.00
N ALA A 432 9.17 33.34 14.68
CA ALA A 432 8.87 34.77 14.59
C ALA A 432 8.89 35.50 15.95
N SER A 433 8.87 34.77 17.07
CA SER A 433 8.97 35.34 18.42
C SER A 433 10.41 35.56 18.88
N LEU A 434 11.38 34.95 18.21
CA LEU A 434 12.81 35.10 18.50
C LEU A 434 13.29 36.51 18.15
N PRO A 435 14.39 37.01 18.77
CA PRO A 435 14.91 38.34 18.51
C PRO A 435 15.15 38.57 17.02
N TRP A 436 14.74 39.75 16.59
CA TRP A 436 14.95 40.17 15.22
C TRP A 436 16.43 40.44 14.97
N VAL A 437 16.95 39.86 13.88
CA VAL A 437 18.33 40.06 13.41
C VAL A 437 18.28 41.09 12.28
N ALA A 438 19.13 42.12 12.36
CA ALA A 438 19.22 43.11 11.30
C ALA A 438 19.68 42.45 9.98
N PRO A 439 19.20 42.89 8.81
CA PRO A 439 19.63 42.34 7.53
C PRO A 439 21.15 42.35 7.33
N GLU A 440 21.83 43.32 7.93
CA GLU A 440 23.29 43.49 7.90
C GLU A 440 24.04 42.46 8.77
N ASP A 441 23.38 41.96 9.82
CA ASP A 441 23.89 40.93 10.75
C ASP A 441 23.48 39.52 10.31
N PHE A 442 22.72 39.39 9.21
CA PHE A 442 22.26 38.10 8.70
C PHE A 442 23.43 37.36 8.04
N GLU A 443 23.89 36.30 8.68
CA GLU A 443 24.86 35.39 8.06
C GLU A 443 24.18 34.63 6.92
N LEU A 444 24.29 35.15 5.70
CA LEU A 444 23.85 34.49 4.47
C LEU A 444 24.81 33.35 4.13
N GLU A 445 24.35 32.12 4.37
CA GLU A 445 24.97 30.93 3.79
C GLU A 445 24.54 30.82 2.33
N TRP A 446 25.50 30.99 1.42
CA TRP A 446 25.26 30.84 0.00
C TRP A 446 25.28 29.36 -0.39
N PRO A 447 24.31 28.88 -1.19
CA PRO A 447 24.38 27.54 -1.75
C PRO A 447 25.65 27.42 -2.61
N GLU A 448 26.30 26.27 -2.53
CA GLU A 448 27.49 26.00 -3.35
C GLU A 448 27.13 25.93 -4.84
N ASP A 449 28.07 26.36 -5.68
CA ASP A 449 27.95 26.25 -7.12
C ASP A 449 27.68 24.78 -7.53
N PRO A 450 26.59 24.49 -8.29
CA PRO A 450 26.31 23.17 -8.80
C PRO A 450 27.45 22.56 -9.64
N PHE A 451 28.31 23.39 -10.24
CA PHE A 451 29.45 22.97 -11.08
C PHE A 451 30.79 22.96 -10.34
N ALA A 452 30.84 23.37 -9.06
CA ALA A 452 32.08 23.32 -8.29
C ALA A 452 32.55 21.88 -8.12
N ALA A 453 33.87 21.68 -8.21
CA ALA A 453 34.49 20.39 -7.92
C ALA A 453 34.30 20.06 -6.43
N ARG A 454 33.70 18.91 -6.14
CA ARG A 454 33.44 18.45 -4.76
C ARG A 454 34.43 17.36 -4.38
N PRO A 455 35.07 17.44 -3.19
CA PRO A 455 35.89 16.35 -2.70
C PRO A 455 35.04 15.11 -2.40
N PRO A 456 35.65 13.91 -2.30
CA PRO A 456 34.97 12.73 -1.79
C PRO A 456 34.35 12.99 -0.40
N LEU A 457 33.21 12.36 -0.13
CA LEU A 457 32.50 12.50 1.14
C LEU A 457 33.26 11.76 2.25
N THR A 458 34.09 12.47 3.01
CA THR A 458 34.71 11.96 4.24
C THR A 458 33.82 12.29 5.42
N VAL A 459 32.91 11.37 5.75
CA VAL A 459 32.10 11.44 6.97
C VAL A 459 32.64 10.38 7.91
N GLU A 460 33.83 10.63 8.45
CA GLU A 460 34.16 9.98 9.72
C GLU A 460 33.49 10.81 10.80
N PRO A 461 32.67 10.20 11.67
CA PRO A 461 32.25 10.88 12.88
C PRO A 461 33.50 11.06 13.72
N GLU A 462 34.22 12.18 13.53
CA GLU A 462 35.06 12.69 14.60
C GLU A 462 34.09 12.99 15.74
N LEU A 463 33.92 11.99 16.61
CA LEU A 463 33.27 12.17 17.90
C LEU A 463 34.03 13.30 18.58
N LEU A 464 33.40 14.48 18.62
CA LEU A 464 33.94 15.60 19.36
C LEU A 464 33.89 15.19 20.84
N THR A 465 35.04 14.75 21.36
CA THR A 465 35.19 14.36 22.76
C THR A 465 35.25 15.58 23.69
N GLU A 466 35.48 16.77 23.13
CA GLU A 466 35.46 18.03 23.84
C GLU A 466 34.07 18.66 23.71
N ILE A 467 33.36 18.73 24.83
CA ILE A 467 32.13 19.50 24.96
C ILE A 467 32.55 20.97 25.10
N ASP A 468 31.86 21.86 24.39
CA ASP A 468 31.96 23.29 24.66
C ASP A 468 31.35 23.58 26.04
N ASP A 469 32.21 23.66 27.06
CA ASP A 469 31.86 23.88 28.46
C ASP A 469 31.87 25.39 28.81
N GLU A 470 31.80 26.26 27.81
CA GLU A 470 31.57 27.69 28.01
C GLU A 470 30.19 27.91 28.67
N ASP A 471 30.15 28.81 29.66
CA ASP A 471 28.91 29.19 30.36
C ASP A 471 27.85 29.60 29.33
N ILE A 472 26.67 28.95 29.36
CA ILE A 472 25.56 29.29 28.47
C ILE A 472 25.15 30.74 28.72
N GLU A 473 25.29 31.57 27.71
CA GLU A 473 24.83 32.95 27.76
C GLU A 473 23.29 32.98 27.92
N GLU A 474 22.80 33.51 29.05
CA GLU A 474 21.37 33.52 29.34
C GLU A 474 20.57 34.45 28.41
N ALA A 475 21.22 35.50 27.91
CA ALA A 475 20.63 36.52 27.05
C ALA A 475 21.58 36.83 25.88
N PRO A 476 21.70 35.91 24.91
CA PRO A 476 22.61 36.08 23.78
C PRO A 476 22.23 37.30 22.95
N HIS A 477 23.22 37.92 22.31
CA HIS A 477 22.96 39.01 21.40
C HIS A 477 22.05 38.51 20.25
N PRO A 478 21.13 39.32 19.69
CA PRO A 478 20.22 38.85 18.62
C PRO A 478 20.92 38.13 17.46
N ARG A 479 22.10 38.61 17.04
CA ARG A 479 22.97 37.99 16.01
C ARG A 479 23.47 36.57 16.34
N GLU A 480 23.50 36.19 17.61
CA GLU A 480 23.97 34.89 18.10
C GLU A 480 22.82 33.90 18.32
N VAL A 481 21.57 34.38 18.25
CA VAL A 481 20.38 33.52 18.31
C VAL A 481 20.25 32.76 17.00
N ILE A 482 20.20 31.42 17.10
CA ILE A 482 20.06 30.52 15.97
C ILE A 482 18.57 30.26 15.70
N HIS A 483 18.09 30.58 14.50
CA HIS A 483 16.68 30.40 14.11
C HIS A 483 16.37 29.04 13.46
N THR A 484 17.35 28.12 13.41
CA THR A 484 17.19 26.74 12.95
C THR A 484 17.24 25.78 14.14
N ALA A 485 16.46 24.71 14.11
CA ALA A 485 16.46 23.75 15.21
C ALA A 485 16.11 22.33 14.78
N LEU A 486 16.76 21.36 15.44
CA LEU A 486 16.36 19.97 15.45
C LEU A 486 15.24 19.80 16.49
N SER A 487 14.14 19.14 16.12
CA SER A 487 13.06 18.84 17.07
C SER A 487 12.91 17.34 17.30
N LEU A 488 12.60 16.95 18.53
CA LEU A 488 12.39 15.56 18.93
C LEU A 488 10.98 15.44 19.51
N GLU A 489 10.15 14.58 18.94
CA GLU A 489 8.76 14.43 19.34
C GLU A 489 8.37 12.95 19.42
N VAL A 490 7.63 12.56 20.45
CA VAL A 490 7.08 11.20 20.54
C VAL A 490 5.66 11.23 20.01
N ARG A 491 5.44 10.64 18.83
CA ARG A 491 4.11 10.53 18.20
C ARG A 491 3.80 9.09 17.87
N ASP A 492 2.61 8.65 18.27
CA ASP A 492 2.13 7.27 18.12
C ASP A 492 3.12 6.22 18.63
N GLY A 493 3.83 6.55 19.71
CA GLY A 493 4.83 5.68 20.34
C GLY A 493 6.12 5.50 19.52
N LEU A 494 6.38 6.38 18.55
CA LEU A 494 7.64 6.47 17.82
C LEU A 494 8.37 7.77 18.19
N LEU A 495 9.70 7.73 18.29
CA LEU A 495 10.53 8.92 18.44
C LEU A 495 10.85 9.50 17.06
N HIS A 496 10.26 10.63 16.72
CA HIS A 496 10.51 11.37 15.48
C HIS A 496 11.57 12.45 15.71
N LEU A 497 12.54 12.55 14.81
CA LEU A 497 13.54 13.59 14.76
C LEU A 497 13.33 14.44 13.52
N PHE A 498 12.85 15.67 13.73
CA PHE A 498 12.62 16.66 12.69
C PHE A 498 13.92 17.41 12.41
N LEU A 499 14.57 17.07 11.30
CA LEU A 499 15.84 17.62 10.86
C LEU A 499 15.68 19.10 10.45
N PRO A 500 16.59 20.00 10.86
CA PRO A 500 16.60 21.39 10.43
C PRO A 500 17.03 21.52 8.96
N PRO A 501 16.74 22.66 8.30
CA PRO A 501 17.28 22.93 6.98
C PRO A 501 18.80 23.09 7.06
N LEU A 502 19.53 22.37 6.22
CA LEU A 502 20.99 22.43 6.12
C LEU A 502 21.40 22.77 4.68
N THR A 503 22.46 23.57 4.53
CA THR A 503 22.91 24.08 3.24
C THR A 503 23.93 23.18 2.54
N ARG A 504 24.60 22.29 3.28
CA ARG A 504 25.61 21.34 2.76
C ARG A 504 25.28 19.89 3.12
N LEU A 505 25.62 18.98 2.20
CA LEU A 505 25.39 17.54 2.38
C LEU A 505 26.23 16.97 3.53
N GLU A 506 27.47 17.44 3.67
CA GLU A 506 28.40 16.99 4.71
C GLU A 506 27.82 17.19 6.12
N TYR A 507 27.21 18.35 6.38
CA TYR A 507 26.57 18.64 7.66
C TYR A 507 25.36 17.74 7.91
N TRP A 508 24.59 17.47 6.86
CA TRP A 508 23.45 16.56 6.96
C TRP A 508 23.89 15.14 7.28
N LEU A 509 24.91 14.62 6.59
CA LEU A 509 25.46 13.28 6.86
C LEU A 509 26.08 13.19 8.25
N GLN A 510 26.77 14.23 8.72
CA GLN A 510 27.31 14.29 10.09
C GLN A 510 26.20 14.24 11.14
N LEU A 511 25.11 14.99 10.93
CA LEU A 511 23.95 14.98 11.84
C LEU A 511 23.26 13.61 11.87
N VAL A 512 23.01 13.01 10.70
CA VAL A 512 22.41 11.68 10.59
C VAL A 512 23.29 10.62 11.27
N ALA A 513 24.61 10.66 11.06
CA ALA A 513 25.55 9.76 11.72
C ALA A 513 25.56 9.94 13.26
N ALA A 514 25.46 11.19 13.75
CA ALA A 514 25.37 11.46 15.19
C ALA A 514 24.05 10.95 15.79
N ILE A 515 22.94 11.08 15.05
CA ILE A 515 21.63 10.53 15.44
C ILE A 515 21.69 9.00 15.48
N GLU A 516 22.22 8.35 14.45
CA GLU A 516 22.37 6.89 14.40
C GLU A 516 23.20 6.38 15.57
N ALA A 517 24.35 7.01 15.84
CA ALA A 517 25.22 6.60 16.94
C ALA A 517 24.54 6.79 18.31
N THR A 518 23.73 7.84 18.48
CA THR A 518 22.96 8.06 19.70
C THR A 518 21.83 7.03 19.86
N ALA A 519 21.14 6.71 18.76
CA ALA A 519 20.13 5.65 18.71
C ALA A 519 20.73 4.28 19.06
N ALA A 520 21.92 3.97 18.53
CA ALA A 520 22.63 2.73 18.81
C ALA A 520 23.03 2.61 20.29
N GLU A 521 23.57 3.68 20.88
CA GLU A 521 23.99 3.68 22.28
C GLU A 521 22.80 3.53 23.24
N LEU A 522 21.69 4.20 22.95
CA LEU A 522 20.50 4.15 23.79
C LEU A 522 19.60 2.95 23.48
N GLY A 523 19.85 2.22 22.39
CA GLY A 523 18.96 1.16 21.91
C GLY A 523 17.57 1.68 21.56
N GLN A 524 17.49 2.90 21.01
CA GLN A 524 16.24 3.60 20.69
C GLN A 524 16.10 3.77 19.18
N PRO A 525 15.23 3.01 18.52
CA PRO A 525 14.88 3.26 17.13
C PRO A 525 14.22 4.63 16.95
N VAL A 526 14.47 5.25 15.80
CA VAL A 526 14.02 6.62 15.48
C VAL A 526 13.44 6.72 14.08
N ARG A 527 12.62 7.75 13.87
CA ARG A 527 12.11 8.13 12.54
C ARG A 527 12.65 9.50 12.16
N LEU A 528 13.34 9.60 11.02
CA LEU A 528 13.87 10.87 10.51
C LEU A 528 12.80 11.58 9.66
N GLU A 529 12.55 12.84 9.94
CA GLU A 529 11.59 13.65 9.20
C GLU A 529 12.06 15.09 9.04
N GLY A 530 11.24 15.92 8.39
CA GLY A 530 11.49 17.35 8.25
C GLY A 530 12.18 17.72 6.95
N TYR A 531 13.23 18.53 7.02
CA TYR A 531 13.90 19.03 5.83
C TYR A 531 14.82 17.96 5.20
N ALA A 532 14.60 17.70 3.91
CA ALA A 532 15.44 16.83 3.11
C ALA A 532 16.89 17.38 2.99
N PRO A 533 17.89 16.52 2.72
CA PRO A 533 19.25 16.97 2.44
C PRO A 533 19.28 17.96 1.27
N PRO A 534 20.23 18.91 1.27
CA PRO A 534 20.45 19.78 0.12
C PRO A 534 20.82 18.96 -1.11
N ARG A 535 20.42 19.45 -2.30
CA ARG A 535 20.72 18.76 -3.56
C ARG A 535 22.22 18.63 -3.78
N ASP A 536 22.67 17.40 -4.02
CA ASP A 536 24.07 17.06 -4.25
C ASP A 536 24.16 15.86 -5.21
N PRO A 537 25.00 15.90 -6.26
CA PRO A 537 25.13 14.78 -7.19
C PRO A 537 25.66 13.49 -6.54
N ARG A 538 26.39 13.59 -5.42
CA ARG A 538 26.97 12.44 -4.70
C ARG A 538 25.93 11.68 -3.85
N LEU A 539 24.69 12.17 -3.79
CA LEU A 539 23.59 11.57 -3.05
C LEU A 539 22.42 11.28 -3.99
N HIS A 540 22.04 10.02 -4.09
CA HIS A 540 20.85 9.60 -4.82
C HIS A 540 19.62 9.62 -3.90
N ALA A 541 18.46 9.80 -4.53
CA ALA A 541 17.18 9.83 -3.85
C ALA A 541 16.11 9.08 -4.65
N LEU A 542 15.22 8.40 -3.93
CA LEU A 542 13.98 7.81 -4.43
C LEU A 542 12.85 8.25 -3.49
N SER A 543 11.65 8.48 -4.04
CA SER A 543 10.49 8.86 -3.24
C SER A 543 9.28 7.99 -3.57
N VAL A 544 8.57 7.52 -2.56
CA VAL A 544 7.25 6.88 -2.65
C VAL A 544 6.24 7.83 -2.02
N THR A 545 5.32 8.35 -2.82
CA THR A 545 4.37 9.39 -2.41
C THR A 545 2.93 8.87 -2.54
N PRO A 546 2.18 8.72 -1.44
CA PRO A 546 0.75 8.43 -1.49
C PRO A 546 -0.02 9.69 -1.92
N ASP A 547 -0.21 9.84 -3.22
CA ASP A 547 -1.02 10.91 -3.80
C ASP A 547 -2.51 10.52 -3.90
N PRO A 548 -3.43 11.47 -4.14
CA PRO A 548 -4.84 11.16 -4.33
C PRO A 548 -5.04 10.14 -5.45
N GLY A 549 -5.69 9.03 -5.10
CA GLY A 549 -6.00 7.95 -6.02
C GLY A 549 -4.85 7.02 -6.42
N VAL A 550 -3.58 7.32 -6.09
CA VAL A 550 -2.41 6.49 -6.48
C VAL A 550 -1.25 6.58 -5.48
N ILE A 551 -0.37 5.59 -5.49
CA ILE A 551 0.99 5.72 -4.95
C ILE A 551 1.92 6.02 -6.12
N GLU A 552 2.56 7.19 -6.11
CA GLU A 552 3.54 7.60 -7.11
C GLU A 552 4.96 7.26 -6.64
N VAL A 553 5.79 6.69 -7.51
CA VAL A 553 7.20 6.41 -7.22
C VAL A 553 8.09 7.27 -8.10
N ASN A 554 8.79 8.21 -7.50
CA ASN A 554 9.83 8.99 -8.16
C ASN A 554 11.15 8.21 -8.10
N ILE A 555 11.49 7.53 -9.20
CA ILE A 555 12.71 6.71 -9.28
C ILE A 555 13.95 7.55 -9.59
N HIS A 556 15.09 7.17 -9.01
CA HIS A 556 16.37 7.81 -9.30
C HIS A 556 16.79 7.67 -10.78
N PRO A 557 17.44 8.69 -11.39
CA PRO A 557 17.68 8.72 -12.83
C PRO A 557 18.64 7.64 -13.33
N SER A 558 18.32 7.05 -14.48
CA SER A 558 19.09 6.03 -15.20
C SER A 558 19.97 6.64 -16.28
N ALA A 559 21.23 6.22 -16.36
CA ALA A 559 22.21 6.76 -17.31
C ALA A 559 22.39 5.90 -18.58
N SER A 560 21.70 4.75 -18.68
CA SER A 560 21.76 3.84 -19.82
C SER A 560 20.45 3.06 -19.96
N TRP A 561 20.23 2.49 -21.14
CA TRP A 561 19.11 1.58 -21.41
C TRP A 561 19.05 0.42 -20.42
N ASN A 562 20.17 -0.24 -20.16
CA ASN A 562 20.25 -1.36 -19.22
C ASN A 562 19.82 -0.96 -17.81
N ALA A 563 20.29 0.20 -17.34
CA ALA A 563 19.90 0.70 -16.03
C ALA A 563 18.41 1.02 -15.98
N LEU A 564 17.86 1.64 -17.04
CA LEU A 564 16.44 1.98 -17.15
C LEU A 564 15.57 0.71 -17.12
N GLU A 565 15.88 -0.27 -17.96
CA GLU A 565 15.14 -1.53 -18.02
C GLU A 565 15.19 -2.27 -16.68
N GLN A 566 16.38 -2.48 -16.14
CA GLN A 566 16.56 -3.23 -14.89
C GLN A 566 15.80 -2.57 -13.74
N ARG A 567 15.92 -1.25 -13.59
CA ARG A 567 15.23 -0.51 -12.53
C ARG A 567 13.72 -0.53 -12.69
N THR A 568 13.22 -0.41 -13.93
CA THR A 568 11.79 -0.52 -14.21
C THR A 568 11.27 -1.91 -13.85
N ARG A 569 11.97 -2.98 -14.26
CA ARG A 569 11.59 -4.36 -13.90
C ARG A 569 11.58 -4.59 -12.39
N ILE A 570 12.61 -4.13 -11.69
CA ILE A 570 12.69 -4.25 -10.22
C ILE A 570 11.51 -3.52 -9.58
N LEU A 571 11.26 -2.26 -9.96
CA LEU A 571 10.16 -1.47 -9.39
C LEU A 571 8.80 -2.15 -9.58
N TYR A 572 8.48 -2.58 -10.80
CA TYR A 572 7.19 -3.21 -11.08
C TYR A 572 7.03 -4.54 -10.35
N GLU A 573 8.10 -5.36 -10.25
CA GLU A 573 8.04 -6.59 -9.47
C GLU A 573 7.92 -6.31 -7.97
N GLN A 574 8.64 -5.32 -7.43
CA GLN A 574 8.50 -4.94 -6.01
C GLN A 574 7.10 -4.37 -5.72
N ALA A 575 6.52 -3.58 -6.62
CA ALA A 575 5.15 -3.09 -6.51
C ALA A 575 4.16 -4.26 -6.51
N ARG A 576 4.29 -5.18 -7.47
CA ARG A 576 3.46 -6.40 -7.53
C ARG A 576 3.54 -7.19 -6.23
N LEU A 577 4.75 -7.48 -5.74
CA LEU A 577 4.96 -8.19 -4.47
C LEU A 577 4.47 -7.42 -3.24
N SER A 578 4.27 -6.11 -3.35
CA SER A 578 3.64 -5.24 -2.34
C SER A 578 2.12 -5.12 -2.55
N ARG A 579 1.51 -5.98 -3.37
CA ARG A 579 0.08 -5.96 -3.70
C ARG A 579 -0.38 -4.67 -4.39
N LEU A 580 0.52 -4.08 -5.18
CA LEU A 580 0.27 -2.89 -5.97
C LEU A 580 0.32 -3.22 -7.46
N GLY A 581 -0.63 -2.69 -8.23
CA GLY A 581 -0.77 -2.87 -9.66
C GLY A 581 -0.88 -1.54 -10.40
N THR A 582 -0.77 -1.59 -11.72
CA THR A 582 -0.85 -0.43 -12.63
C THR A 582 -2.17 -0.37 -13.39
N GLU A 583 -3.14 -1.16 -12.96
CA GLU A 583 -4.40 -1.41 -13.65
C GLU A 583 -5.56 -0.92 -12.78
N LYS A 584 -6.52 -0.25 -13.42
CA LYS A 584 -7.82 0.13 -12.85
C LYS A 584 -8.93 -0.28 -13.81
N PHE A 585 -10.10 -0.54 -13.24
CA PHE A 585 -11.31 -0.80 -14.00
C PHE A 585 -12.32 0.31 -13.74
N MET A 586 -12.84 0.89 -14.83
CA MET A 586 -13.95 1.82 -14.76
C MET A 586 -15.24 1.06 -14.41
N LEU A 587 -16.27 1.76 -13.95
CA LEU A 587 -17.58 1.17 -13.61
C LEU A 587 -18.24 0.40 -14.79
N ASP A 588 -17.88 0.72 -16.03
CA ASP A 588 -18.34 0.01 -17.24
C ASP A 588 -17.48 -1.22 -17.59
N GLY A 589 -16.54 -1.60 -16.72
CA GLY A 589 -15.60 -2.70 -16.90
C GLY A 589 -14.41 -2.37 -17.80
N ARG A 590 -14.28 -1.12 -18.27
CA ARG A 590 -13.18 -0.73 -19.14
C ARG A 590 -11.87 -0.65 -18.37
N HIS A 591 -10.85 -1.29 -18.92
CA HIS A 591 -9.50 -1.23 -18.39
C HIS A 591 -8.84 0.15 -18.62
N THR A 592 -8.18 0.71 -17.61
CA THR A 592 -7.37 1.93 -17.69
C THR A 592 -6.10 1.79 -16.87
N GLY A 593 -5.03 2.47 -17.31
CA GLY A 593 -3.81 2.62 -16.50
C GLY A 593 -4.03 3.56 -15.32
N THR A 594 -3.20 3.41 -14.30
CA THR A 594 -3.15 4.27 -13.10
C THR A 594 -2.53 5.65 -13.36
N GLY A 595 -1.69 5.78 -14.39
CA GLY A 595 -1.03 7.01 -14.80
C GLY A 595 0.00 6.78 -15.90
#